data_AF-A0A508T3K9-F1
#
_entry.id   AF-A0A508T3K9-F1
#
_cell.length_a   1.000
_cell.length_b   1.000
_cell.length_c   1.000
_cell.angle_alpha   90.00
_cell.angle_beta   90.00
_cell.angle_gamma   90.00
#
_symmetry.space_group_name_H-M   'P 1'
#
loop_
_entity.id
_entity.type
_entity.pdbx_description
1 polymer ?
#
loop_
_entity_poly.entity_id
_entity_poly.type
_entity_poly.pdbx_seq_one_letter_code
_entity_poly.pdbx_strand_id
1 'polypeptide(L)'
;MASCYLCGTGLAKGQGARRNVRTGTSVAGLFSIPPSAFLVALAALVGVKVPSIRSYFGLRTLCPSCTQRLDAQRSLRRKIVLLIVGSIFFITIAAMLSGQR
;
A
#
# COMPACT_ATOMS: atom_id res chain seq x y z
N MET A 1 -11.64 -1.68 28.97
CA MET A 1 -10.33 -2.29 28.62
C MET A 1 -10.07 -2.01 27.16
N ALA A 2 -8.86 -1.59 26.78
CA ALA A 2 -8.54 -1.43 25.35
C ALA A 2 -8.31 -2.82 24.75
N SER A 3 -8.77 -3.05 23.52
CA SER A 3 -8.49 -4.28 22.77
C SER A 3 -7.59 -3.97 21.58
N CYS A 4 -6.86 -4.98 21.14
CA CYS A 4 -6.07 -4.88 19.92
C CYS A 4 -6.99 -4.77 18.70
N TYR A 5 -6.75 -3.79 17.83
CA TYR A 5 -7.54 -3.60 16.62
C TYR A 5 -7.46 -4.77 15.62
N LEU A 6 -6.35 -5.50 15.58
CA LEU A 6 -6.14 -6.58 14.61
C LEU A 6 -6.63 -7.95 15.08
N CYS A 7 -6.40 -8.30 16.35
CA CYS A 7 -6.67 -9.64 16.87
C CYS A 7 -7.72 -9.65 18.00
N GLY A 8 -8.23 -8.50 18.41
CA GLY A 8 -9.26 -8.39 19.46
C GLY A 8 -8.78 -8.68 20.88
N THR A 9 -7.52 -9.10 21.09
CA THR A 9 -7.00 -9.45 22.42
C THR A 9 -7.06 -8.26 23.38
N GLY A 10 -7.47 -8.50 24.62
CA GLY A 10 -7.43 -7.49 25.68
C GLY A 10 -6.01 -7.00 25.96
N LEU A 11 -5.84 -5.70 26.10
CA LEU A 11 -4.57 -5.04 26.38
C LEU A 11 -4.55 -4.58 27.83
N ALA A 12 -3.47 -4.93 28.56
CA ALA A 12 -3.22 -4.40 29.89
C ALA A 12 -2.92 -2.89 29.83
N LYS A 13 -3.13 -2.18 30.93
CA LYS A 13 -2.82 -0.73 31.01
C LYS A 13 -1.33 -0.51 30.66
N GLY A 14 -1.07 0.36 29.69
CA GLY A 14 0.29 0.66 29.21
C GLY A 14 0.87 -0.33 28.20
N GLN A 15 0.25 -1.50 28.01
CA GLN A 15 0.69 -2.48 27.00
C GLN A 15 -0.10 -2.28 25.71
N GLY A 16 0.31 -1.34 24.87
CA GLY A 16 -0.27 -1.15 23.54
C GLY A 16 0.44 -0.06 22.77
N ALA A 17 0.91 -0.38 21.57
CA ALA A 17 1.51 0.63 20.70
C ALA A 17 0.42 1.26 19.82
N ARG A 18 0.43 2.60 19.72
CA ARG A 18 -0.41 3.33 18.78
C ARG A 18 0.28 3.36 17.42
N ARG A 19 -0.37 2.82 16.39
CA ARG A 19 0.13 2.85 15.02
C ARG A 19 -0.95 3.34 14.07
N ASN A 20 -0.53 4.03 13.00
CA ASN A 20 -1.40 4.30 11.87
C ASN A 20 -1.61 3.00 11.09
N VAL A 21 -2.85 2.52 11.08
CA VAL A 21 -3.28 1.31 10.38
C VAL A 21 -4.30 1.71 9.31
N ARG A 22 -4.31 0.99 8.19
CA ARG A 22 -5.33 1.16 7.15
C ARG A 22 -6.68 0.72 7.72
N THR A 23 -7.62 1.64 7.80
CA THR A 23 -8.96 1.38 8.37
C THR A 23 -10.01 1.15 7.29
N GLY A 24 -9.73 1.49 6.03
CA GLY A 24 -10.64 1.26 4.93
C GLY A 24 -10.16 1.83 3.61
N THR A 25 -10.95 1.57 2.57
CA THR A 25 -10.76 2.10 1.22
C THR A 25 -12.10 2.54 0.67
N SER A 26 -12.16 3.76 0.14
CA SER A 26 -13.26 4.19 -0.71
C SER A 26 -12.74 4.26 -2.14
N VAL A 27 -13.48 3.65 -3.06
CA VAL A 27 -13.21 3.73 -4.49
C VAL A 27 -14.39 4.48 -5.10
N ALA A 28 -14.17 5.72 -5.51
CA ALA A 28 -15.17 6.48 -6.23
C ALA A 28 -15.14 6.07 -7.72
N GLY A 29 -16.31 5.81 -8.31
CA GLY A 29 -16.46 5.48 -9.74
C GLY A 29 -16.66 4.00 -10.09
N LEU A 30 -16.88 3.11 -9.11
CA LEU A 30 -17.08 1.66 -9.34
C LEU A 30 -18.36 1.28 -10.08
N PHE A 31 -19.30 2.19 -10.28
CA PHE A 31 -20.56 1.89 -10.99
C PHE A 31 -20.39 1.76 -12.52
N SER A 32 -19.19 1.95 -13.07
CA SER A 32 -18.98 2.02 -14.52
C SER A 32 -17.83 1.17 -15.05
N ILE A 33 -17.19 0.33 -14.23
CA ILE A 33 -15.96 -0.37 -14.63
C ILE A 33 -16.21 -1.89 -14.78
N PRO A 34 -16.01 -2.46 -15.98
CA PRO A 34 -16.11 -3.91 -16.20
C PRO A 34 -14.97 -4.68 -15.48
N PRO A 35 -15.18 -5.95 -15.10
CA PRO A 35 -14.34 -6.69 -14.15
C PRO A 35 -12.94 -7.08 -14.65
N SER A 36 -12.54 -6.71 -15.86
CA SER A 36 -11.27 -7.12 -16.47
C SER A 36 -10.20 -6.02 -16.38
N ALA A 37 -9.04 -6.36 -15.81
CA ALA A 37 -7.88 -5.47 -15.69
C ALA A 37 -7.41 -4.88 -17.04
N PHE A 38 -7.69 -5.57 -18.15
CA PHE A 38 -7.41 -5.12 -19.50
C PHE A 38 -8.23 -3.87 -19.90
N LEU A 39 -9.52 -3.83 -19.56
CA LEU A 39 -10.37 -2.68 -19.89
C LEU A 39 -10.06 -1.45 -19.03
N VAL A 40 -9.55 -1.64 -17.81
CA VAL A 40 -9.03 -0.53 -16.98
C VAL A 40 -7.78 0.09 -17.59
N ALA A 41 -6.87 -0.72 -18.13
CA ALA A 41 -5.68 -0.23 -18.82
C ALA A 41 -6.05 0.50 -20.12
N LEU A 42 -7.03 -0.01 -20.88
CA LEU A 42 -7.52 0.59 -22.11
C LEU A 42 -8.30 1.89 -21.83
N ALA A 43 -9.08 1.94 -20.75
CA ALA A 43 -9.74 3.14 -20.26
C ALA A 43 -8.74 4.23 -19.85
N ALA A 44 -7.62 3.86 -19.22
CA ALA A 44 -6.54 4.79 -18.90
C ALA A 44 -5.84 5.35 -20.15
N LEU A 45 -5.71 4.56 -21.23
CA LEU A 45 -5.19 4.99 -22.53
C LEU A 45 -6.17 5.91 -23.29
N VAL A 46 -7.48 5.67 -23.15
CA VAL A 46 -8.55 6.46 -23.80
C VAL A 46 -8.90 7.74 -23.01
N GLY A 47 -8.20 8.02 -21.91
CA GLY A 47 -8.44 9.24 -21.10
C GLY A 47 -9.68 9.16 -20.22
N VAL A 48 -10.22 7.96 -19.99
CA VAL A 48 -11.31 7.74 -19.04
C VAL A 48 -10.77 7.99 -17.63
N LYS A 49 -11.49 8.82 -16.86
CA LYS A 49 -11.15 9.17 -15.48
C LYS A 49 -10.81 7.92 -14.67
N VAL A 50 -9.53 7.79 -14.30
CA VAL A 50 -9.06 6.73 -13.41
C VAL A 50 -9.83 6.85 -12.09
N PRO A 51 -10.44 5.76 -11.57
CA PRO A 51 -11.19 5.83 -10.33
C PRO A 51 -10.29 6.31 -9.19
N SER A 52 -10.72 7.34 -8.47
CA SER A 52 -9.94 7.86 -7.35
C SER A 52 -10.05 6.86 -6.18
N ILE A 53 -8.97 6.13 -5.90
CA ILE A 53 -8.88 5.24 -4.75
C ILE A 53 -8.40 6.07 -3.55
N ARG A 54 -9.29 6.35 -2.59
CA ARG A 54 -8.95 7.02 -1.34
C ARG A 54 -8.76 5.99 -0.23
N SER A 55 -7.54 5.87 0.28
CA SER A 55 -7.24 5.01 1.42
C SER A 55 -7.35 5.80 2.72
N TYR A 56 -8.07 5.25 3.71
CA TYR A 56 -8.19 5.85 5.03
C TYR A 56 -7.23 5.18 6.01
N PHE A 57 -6.52 6.01 6.78
CA PHE A 57 -5.63 5.58 7.84
C PHE A 57 -6.08 6.21 9.15
N GLY A 58 -6.07 5.43 10.21
CA GLY A 58 -6.42 5.90 11.55
C GLY A 58 -5.45 5.36 12.59
N LEU A 59 -5.28 6.13 13.66
CA LEU A 59 -4.53 5.70 14.84
C LEU A 59 -5.32 4.62 15.57
N ARG A 60 -4.72 3.43 15.70
CA ARG A 60 -5.30 2.30 16.41
C ARG A 60 -4.29 1.71 17.39
N THR A 61 -4.80 1.17 18.51
CA THR A 61 -4.00 0.45 19.50
C THR A 61 -3.81 -0.99 19.08
N LEU A 62 -2.56 -1.43 19.09
CA LEU A 62 -2.17 -2.77 18.68
C LEU A 62 -1.40 -3.49 19.77
N CYS A 63 -1.53 -4.81 19.76
CA CYS A 63 -0.76 -5.72 20.58
C CYS A 63 0.71 -5.80 20.11
N PRO A 64 1.68 -6.06 21.00
CA PRO A 64 3.09 -6.09 20.64
C PRO A 64 3.40 -7.11 19.54
N SER A 65 2.82 -8.31 19.58
CA SER A 65 3.00 -9.32 18.52
C SER A 65 2.43 -8.86 17.17
N CYS A 66 1.29 -8.18 17.18
CA CYS A 66 0.66 -7.59 16.00
C CYS A 66 1.53 -6.47 15.39
N THR A 67 2.15 -5.65 16.24
CA THR A 67 3.02 -4.55 15.80
C THR A 67 4.27 -5.09 15.12
N GLN A 68 4.86 -6.15 15.68
CA GLN A 68 6.05 -6.79 15.13
C GLN A 68 5.77 -7.41 13.75
N ARG A 69 4.62 -8.07 13.57
CA ARG A 69 4.21 -8.61 12.26
C ARG A 69 4.00 -7.50 11.21
N LEU A 70 3.37 -6.40 11.60
CA LEU A 70 3.15 -5.24 10.74
C LEU A 70 4.47 -4.58 10.32
N ASP A 71 5.40 -4.41 11.26
CA ASP A 71 6.70 -3.78 10.99
C ASP A 71 7.57 -4.70 10.12
N ALA A 72 7.52 -6.02 10.32
CA ALA A 72 8.13 -7.00 9.43
C ALA A 72 7.59 -6.91 8.00
N GLN A 73 6.27 -6.87 7.80
CA GLN A 73 5.66 -6.72 6.47
C GLN A 73 6.04 -5.39 5.80
N ARG A 74 6.08 -4.29 6.56
CA ARG A 74 6.49 -2.98 6.03
C ARG A 74 7.93 -2.98 5.56
N SER A 75 8.83 -3.64 6.29
CA SER A 75 10.23 -3.75 5.88
C SER A 75 10.40 -4.49 4.55
N LEU A 76 9.65 -5.59 4.35
CA LEU A 76 9.67 -6.36 3.10
C LEU A 76 9.12 -5.54 1.93
N ARG A 77 7.99 -4.86 2.12
CA ARG A 77 7.42 -3.99 1.08
C ARG A 77 8.37 -2.86 0.69
N ARG A 78 9.04 -2.23 1.65
CA ARG A 78 10.04 -1.20 1.37
C ARG A 78 11.22 -1.76 0.57
N LYS A 79 11.73 -2.94 0.92
CA LYS A 79 12.80 -3.60 0.16
C LYS A 79 12.38 -3.88 -1.29
N ILE A 80 11.17 -4.41 -1.50
CA ILE A 80 10.64 -4.70 -2.85
C ILE A 80 10.50 -3.40 -3.66
N VAL A 81 9.91 -2.36 -3.08
CA VAL A 81 9.76 -1.06 -3.75
C VAL A 81 11.12 -0.47 -4.14
N LEU A 82 12.11 -0.54 -3.24
CA LEU A 82 13.47 -0.07 -3.53
C LEU A 82 14.14 -0.87 -4.64
N LEU A 83 13.96 -2.19 -4.69
CA LEU A 83 14.49 -3.01 -5.78
C LEU A 83 13.88 -2.65 -7.13
N ILE A 84 12.56 -2.43 -7.18
CA ILE A 84 11.87 -2.04 -8.41
C ILE A 84 12.30 -0.65 -8.88
N VAL A 85 12.35 0.34 -7.97
CA VAL A 85 12.79 1.70 -8.33
C VAL A 85 14.25 1.70 -8.75
N GLY A 86 15.10 0.94 -8.05
CA GLY A 86 16.51 0.78 -8.38
C GLY A 86 16.72 0.16 -9.77
N SER A 87 16.00 -0.92 -10.10
CA SER A 87 16.14 -1.57 -11.41
C SER A 87 15.71 -0.66 -12.55
N ILE A 88 14.60 0.08 -12.40
CA ILE A 88 14.15 1.07 -13.39
C ILE A 88 15.23 2.13 -13.60
N PHE A 89 15.78 2.67 -12.51
CA PHE A 89 16.84 3.68 -12.58
C PHE A 89 18.09 3.17 -13.32
N PHE A 90 18.55 1.95 -13.01
CA PHE A 90 19.68 1.33 -13.70
C PHE A 90 19.42 1.12 -15.20
N ILE A 91 18.22 0.66 -15.58
CA ILE A 91 17.84 0.49 -16.99
C ILE A 91 17.85 1.84 -17.72
N THR A 92 17.34 2.91 -17.10
CA THR A 92 17.33 4.24 -17.73
C THR A 92 18.73 4.80 -17.96
N ILE A 93 19.66 4.60 -17.02
CA ILE A 93 21.06 5.02 -17.18
C ILE A 93 21.74 4.20 -18.27
N ALA A 94 21.56 2.88 -18.28
CA ALA A 94 22.12 2.01 -19.29
C ALA A 94 21.62 2.39 -20.71
N ALA A 95 20.33 2.69 -20.85
CA ALA A 95 19.73 3.14 -22.11
C ALA A 95 20.34 4.48 -22.60
N MET A 96 20.52 5.45 -21.69
CA MET A 96 21.15 6.73 -22.01
C MET A 96 22.61 6.58 -22.44
N LEU A 97 23.36 5.68 -21.80
CA LEU A 97 24.75 5.39 -22.17
C LEU A 97 24.87 4.66 -23.52
N SER A 98 23.92 3.77 -23.85
CA SER A 98 23.91 3.08 -25.14
C SER A 98 23.53 3.98 -26.33
N GLY A 99 22.80 5.08 -26.10
CA GLY A 99 22.38 6.02 -27.13
C GLY A 99 23.40 7.11 -27.49
N GLN A 100 24.54 7.19 -26.79
CA GLN A 100 25.64 8.12 -27.10
C GLN A 100 26.72 7.52 -28.02
N ARG A 101 26.54 6.28 -28.49
CA ARG A 101 27.38 5.68 -29.54
C ARG A 101 26.68 5.77 -30.89
#